data_AF-A0A0R1U801-F1
#
_entry.id   AF-A0A0R1U801-F1
#
_cell.length_a   1.000
_cell.length_b   1.000
_cell.length_c   1.000
_cell.angle_alpha   90.00
_cell.angle_beta   90.00
_cell.angle_gamma   90.00
#
_symmetry.space_group_name_H-M   'P 1'
#
loop_
_entity.id
_entity.type
_entity.pdbx_description
1 polymer ?
#
loop_
_entity_poly.entity_id
_entity_poly.type
_entity_poly.pdbx_seq_one_letter_code
_entity_poly.pdbx_strand_id
1 'polypeptide(L)'
;MAGSLDYLRWRGDLTFKEKPFNSIDASLLASLVYLPVDKSAAGHTLSEVAERLHDLPSFQHQMHDETGEEIWLLPKSPRLGDIKILNWTNRMEKEPHPLQFTAAAFEITQKIIVISYRGTDSSMIGWNEDMNMNYRAEVYGQSVATEYFKTIANKYPDRRFYLLGHSKGGNFAQYALSAVSPELQDRVIKALSFDGPGFFHQVYTSAGFQRSIGKMKTYLPESSVIGQC
;
A
#
# COMPACT_ATOMS: atom_id res chain seq x y z
N MET A 1 -15.67 0.56 19.22
CA MET A 1 -14.23 0.81 19.06
C MET A 1 -14.09 1.79 17.91
N ALA A 2 -13.24 2.81 18.03
CA ALA A 2 -13.07 3.79 16.96
C ALA A 2 -12.29 3.14 15.80
N GLY A 3 -12.90 3.08 14.61
CA GLY A 3 -12.28 2.54 13.40
C GLY A 3 -11.37 3.55 12.70
N SER A 4 -10.74 3.13 11.59
CA SER A 4 -9.95 4.02 10.72
C SER A 4 -10.77 5.19 10.17
N LEU A 5 -12.05 4.97 9.88
CA LEU A 5 -13.00 6.01 9.47
C LEU A 5 -13.32 7.02 10.57
N ASP A 6 -13.44 6.56 11.83
CA ASP A 6 -13.63 7.47 12.96
C ASP A 6 -12.40 8.35 13.17
N TYR A 7 -11.20 7.77 13.01
CA TYR A 7 -9.99 8.57 13.00
C TYR A 7 -10.01 9.64 11.91
N LEU A 8 -10.43 9.30 10.69
CA LEU A 8 -10.53 10.27 9.59
C LEU A 8 -11.54 11.38 9.89
N ARG A 9 -12.69 11.05 10.49
CA ARG A 9 -13.72 12.01 10.92
C ARG A 9 -13.23 12.97 12.00
N TRP A 10 -12.48 12.46 12.98
CA TRP A 10 -12.10 13.23 14.18
C TRP A 10 -10.76 13.92 14.06
N ARG A 11 -9.85 13.39 13.24
CA ARG A 11 -8.44 13.82 13.14
C ARG A 11 -8.00 14.16 11.72
N GLY A 12 -8.90 14.06 10.75
CA GLY A 12 -8.65 14.48 9.35
C GLY A 12 -8.39 15.98 9.20
N ASP A 13 -8.77 16.78 10.20
CA ASP A 13 -8.50 18.21 10.32
C ASP A 13 -7.01 18.54 10.53
N LEU A 14 -6.21 17.58 11.02
CA LEU A 14 -4.81 17.82 11.40
C LEU A 14 -3.81 17.56 10.28
N THR A 15 -2.93 18.53 10.03
CA THR A 15 -1.84 18.38 9.06
C THR A 15 -0.73 17.44 9.57
N PHE A 16 0.12 16.96 8.66
CA PHE A 16 1.32 16.18 9.02
C PHE A 16 2.37 16.99 9.81
N LYS A 17 2.26 18.33 9.83
CA LYS A 17 3.11 19.19 10.67
C LYS A 17 2.67 19.15 12.13
N GLU A 18 1.37 19.15 12.38
CA GLU A 18 0.79 19.13 13.74
C GLU A 18 0.83 17.72 14.34
N LYS A 19 0.52 16.70 13.52
CA LYS A 19 0.63 15.29 13.90
C LYS A 19 1.36 14.51 12.82
N PRO A 20 2.58 14.02 13.10
CA PRO A 20 3.33 13.21 12.16
C PRO A 20 2.56 12.00 11.65
N PHE A 21 2.96 11.51 10.48
CA PHE A 21 2.43 10.29 9.86
C PHE A 21 2.50 9.10 10.81
N ASN A 22 1.41 8.35 10.91
CA ASN A 22 1.27 7.23 11.84
C ASN A 22 0.68 5.97 11.17
N SER A 23 0.44 4.94 11.96
CA SER A 23 -0.03 3.64 11.48
C SER A 23 -1.48 3.64 10.97
N ILE A 24 -2.32 4.54 11.43
CA ILE A 24 -3.72 4.66 10.97
C ILE A 24 -3.74 5.37 9.60
N ASP A 25 -2.92 6.41 9.42
CA ASP A 25 -2.72 7.01 8.10
C ASP A 25 -2.20 5.96 7.10
N ALA A 26 -1.27 5.12 7.55
CA ALA A 26 -0.73 4.03 6.75
C ALA A 26 -1.76 2.96 6.39
N SER A 27 -2.68 2.61 7.30
CA SER A 27 -3.75 1.64 6.97
C SER A 27 -4.75 2.21 5.97
N LEU A 28 -5.10 3.50 6.08
CA LEU A 28 -5.96 4.18 5.10
C LEU A 28 -5.28 4.22 3.71
N LEU A 29 -3.99 4.57 3.63
CA LEU A 29 -3.27 4.49 2.35
C LEU A 29 -3.12 3.05 1.82
N ALA A 30 -3.19 2.03 2.69
CA ALA A 30 -3.21 0.62 2.30
C ALA A 30 -4.58 0.19 1.73
N SER A 31 -5.70 0.79 2.17
CA SER A 31 -7.03 0.54 1.59
C SER A 31 -7.23 1.32 0.30
N LEU A 32 -6.77 2.57 0.21
CA LEU A 32 -6.99 3.41 -0.96
C LEU A 32 -6.42 2.84 -2.26
N VAL A 33 -5.35 2.04 -2.21
CA VAL A 33 -4.77 1.43 -3.42
C VAL A 33 -5.68 0.38 -4.10
N TYR A 34 -6.80 0.01 -3.46
CA TYR A 34 -7.83 -0.85 -4.03
C TYR A 34 -8.88 -0.09 -4.86
N LEU A 35 -8.89 1.25 -4.79
CA LEU A 35 -9.81 2.07 -5.55
C LEU A 35 -9.65 1.84 -7.06
N PRO A 36 -10.73 1.97 -7.85
CA PRO A 36 -10.71 1.78 -9.31
C PRO A 36 -10.08 2.98 -10.01
N VAL A 37 -8.84 3.29 -9.65
CA VAL A 37 -8.05 4.42 -10.11
C VAL A 37 -6.93 3.91 -11.01
N ASP A 38 -6.48 4.72 -11.97
CA ASP A 38 -5.40 4.38 -12.88
C ASP A 38 -4.30 5.45 -12.91
N LYS A 39 -3.35 5.31 -13.85
CA LYS A 39 -2.22 6.21 -14.04
C LYS A 39 -2.58 7.69 -14.21
N SER A 40 -3.81 8.01 -14.61
CA SER A 40 -4.32 9.38 -14.74
C SER A 40 -4.40 10.12 -13.40
N ALA A 41 -4.37 9.41 -12.26
CA ALA A 41 -4.30 10.02 -10.95
C ALA A 41 -2.96 10.71 -10.64
N ALA A 42 -1.89 10.37 -11.36
CA ALA A 42 -0.59 11.00 -11.15
C ALA A 42 -0.66 12.52 -11.42
N GLY A 43 -0.24 13.32 -10.44
CA GLY A 43 -0.31 14.77 -10.49
C GLY A 43 -1.49 15.36 -9.72
N HIS A 44 -2.50 14.56 -9.40
CA HIS A 44 -3.68 14.97 -8.63
C HIS A 44 -3.53 14.73 -7.13
N THR A 45 -4.37 15.39 -6.34
CA THR A 45 -4.51 15.09 -4.91
C THR A 45 -5.50 13.95 -4.68
N LEU A 46 -5.48 13.36 -3.49
CA LEU A 46 -6.49 12.36 -3.11
C LEU A 46 -7.90 12.95 -3.10
N SER A 47 -8.07 14.22 -2.70
CA SER A 47 -9.36 14.92 -2.80
C SER A 47 -9.87 14.99 -4.24
N GLU A 48 -9.04 15.42 -5.19
CA GLU A 48 -9.42 15.56 -6.60
C GLU A 48 -9.80 14.20 -7.21
N VAL A 49 -9.08 13.13 -6.84
CA VAL A 49 -9.42 11.77 -7.28
C VAL A 49 -10.73 11.30 -6.64
N ALA A 50 -10.92 11.55 -5.34
CA ALA A 50 -12.15 11.18 -4.63
C ALA A 50 -13.39 11.87 -5.24
N GLU A 51 -13.30 13.16 -5.56
CA GLU A 51 -14.37 13.91 -6.22
C GLU A 51 -14.72 13.30 -7.59
N ARG A 52 -13.71 12.92 -8.39
CA ARG A 52 -13.96 12.24 -9.67
C ARG A 52 -14.63 10.87 -9.48
N LEU A 53 -14.26 10.13 -8.44
CA LEU A 53 -14.89 8.84 -8.12
C LEU A 53 -16.34 9.03 -7.67
N HIS A 54 -16.69 10.12 -6.98
CA HIS A 54 -18.07 10.42 -6.61
C HIS A 54 -19.00 10.53 -7.82
N ASP A 55 -18.50 11.10 -8.90
CA ASP A 55 -19.29 11.35 -10.11
C ASP A 55 -19.41 10.12 -11.02
N LEU A 56 -18.66 9.03 -10.74
CA LEU A 56 -18.72 7.81 -11.54
C LEU A 56 -19.98 6.98 -11.20
N PRO A 57 -20.91 6.75 -12.15
CA PRO A 57 -22.12 5.96 -11.89
C PRO A 57 -21.84 4.52 -11.44
N SER A 58 -20.74 3.94 -11.92
CA SER A 58 -20.27 2.60 -11.53
C SER A 58 -19.85 2.54 -10.07
N PHE A 59 -19.40 3.66 -9.52
CA PHE A 59 -18.87 3.75 -8.16
C PHE A 59 -19.95 4.21 -7.16
N GLN A 60 -20.96 4.95 -7.60
CA GLN A 60 -22.12 5.35 -6.77
C GLN A 60 -22.85 4.16 -6.13
N HIS A 61 -22.86 2.99 -6.78
CA HIS A 61 -23.44 1.77 -6.22
C HIS A 61 -22.64 1.18 -5.06
N GLN A 62 -21.34 1.50 -4.96
CA GLN A 62 -20.42 1.04 -3.91
C GLN A 62 -20.33 2.06 -2.74
N MET A 63 -21.04 3.20 -2.82
CA MET A 63 -20.95 4.28 -1.83
C MET A 63 -21.59 3.96 -0.47
N HIS A 64 -22.21 2.79 -0.30
CA HIS A 64 -22.89 2.39 0.92
C HIS A 64 -22.04 1.51 1.86
N ASP A 65 -20.80 1.22 1.48
CA ASP A 65 -19.84 0.49 2.31
C ASP A 65 -18.75 1.40 2.89
N GLU A 66 -17.85 0.82 3.69
CA GLU A 66 -16.74 1.54 4.32
C GLU A 66 -15.83 2.27 3.31
N THR A 67 -15.67 1.71 2.11
CA THR A 67 -14.88 2.31 1.01
C THR A 67 -15.57 3.57 0.50
N GLY A 68 -16.89 3.51 0.33
CA GLY A 68 -17.72 4.67 0.01
C GLY A 68 -17.54 5.79 1.03
N GLU A 69 -17.65 5.46 2.32
CA GLU A 69 -17.46 6.44 3.39
C GLU A 69 -16.05 7.05 3.41
N GLU A 70 -15.00 6.25 3.16
CA GLU A 70 -13.62 6.73 3.09
C GLU A 70 -13.47 7.82 2.02
N ILE A 71 -14.01 7.60 0.83
CA ILE A 71 -13.92 8.52 -0.31
C ILE A 71 -14.71 9.79 -0.03
N TRP A 72 -15.91 9.69 0.56
CA TRP A 72 -16.69 10.86 0.97
C TRP A 72 -15.99 11.78 1.98
N LEU A 73 -15.11 11.20 2.80
CA LEU A 73 -14.37 11.91 3.84
C LEU A 73 -13.05 12.51 3.33
N LEU A 74 -12.45 11.96 2.27
CA LEU A 74 -11.16 12.44 1.73
C LEU A 74 -11.17 13.94 1.38
N PRO A 75 -12.14 14.48 0.61
CA PRO A 75 -12.20 15.91 0.30
C PRO A 75 -12.35 16.80 1.54
N LYS A 76 -12.86 16.26 2.65
CA LYS A 76 -13.10 16.99 3.91
C LYS A 76 -11.93 16.89 4.89
N SER A 77 -10.89 16.13 4.54
CA SER A 77 -9.75 15.83 5.39
C SER A 77 -8.48 16.44 4.79
N PRO A 78 -8.06 17.65 5.18
CA PRO A 78 -6.77 18.21 4.77
C PRO A 78 -5.59 17.24 5.02
N ARG A 79 -5.71 16.39 6.04
CA ARG A 79 -4.70 15.38 6.36
C ARG A 79 -4.42 14.42 5.22
N LEU A 80 -5.44 13.79 4.65
CA LEU A 80 -5.27 12.81 3.58
C LEU A 80 -5.59 13.40 2.20
N GLY A 81 -6.61 14.24 2.12
CA GLY A 81 -7.08 14.87 0.90
C GLY A 81 -6.00 15.64 0.14
N ASP A 82 -5.12 16.35 0.86
CA ASP A 82 -4.04 17.15 0.26
C ASP A 82 -2.82 16.32 -0.19
N ILE A 83 -2.81 15.01 0.07
CA ILE A 83 -1.73 14.13 -0.37
C ILE A 83 -1.72 14.10 -1.90
N LYS A 84 -0.55 14.39 -2.48
CA LYS A 84 -0.34 14.33 -3.92
C LYS A 84 0.01 12.92 -4.36
N ILE A 85 -0.65 12.45 -5.41
CA ILE A 85 -0.35 11.17 -6.04
C ILE A 85 0.78 11.39 -7.05
N LEU A 86 1.92 10.76 -6.81
CA LEU A 86 3.12 10.87 -7.67
C LEU A 86 3.10 9.85 -8.80
N ASN A 87 2.52 8.68 -8.54
CA ASN A 87 2.38 7.61 -9.51
C ASN A 87 1.28 6.64 -9.07
N TRP A 88 0.59 6.07 -10.06
CA TRP A 88 -0.34 4.97 -9.88
C TRP A 88 -0.14 3.99 -11.04
N THR A 89 -0.05 2.70 -10.75
CA THR A 89 0.09 1.66 -11.78
C THR A 89 -0.87 0.53 -11.55
N ASN A 90 -1.51 0.07 -12.63
CA ASN A 90 -2.28 -1.17 -12.69
C ASN A 90 -1.67 -2.02 -13.81
N ARG A 91 -1.03 -3.13 -13.46
CA ARG A 91 -0.48 -4.10 -14.41
C ARG A 91 -1.28 -5.39 -14.31
N MET A 92 -1.75 -5.84 -15.47
CA MET A 92 -2.46 -7.11 -15.64
C MET A 92 -1.76 -7.88 -16.76
N GLU A 93 -1.17 -9.01 -16.43
CA GLU A 93 -0.49 -9.90 -17.36
C GLU A 93 -1.12 -11.29 -17.28
N LYS A 94 -1.23 -11.96 -18.43
CA LYS A 94 -1.90 -13.27 -18.53
C LYS A 94 -0.92 -14.44 -18.67
N GLU A 95 0.09 -14.31 -19.52
CA GLU A 95 1.05 -15.37 -19.85
C GLU A 95 2.45 -14.77 -20.04
N PRO A 96 3.56 -15.49 -19.69
CA PRO A 96 3.63 -16.83 -19.09
C PRO A 96 3.46 -16.87 -17.57
N HIS A 97 3.37 -15.69 -16.94
CA HIS A 97 3.19 -15.55 -15.50
C HIS A 97 2.03 -14.60 -15.24
N PRO A 98 0.84 -15.09 -14.84
CA PRO A 98 -0.28 -14.21 -14.55
C PRO A 98 0.10 -13.29 -13.39
N LEU A 99 -0.04 -11.98 -13.61
CA LEU A 99 0.29 -10.94 -12.64
C LEU A 99 -0.82 -9.91 -12.60
N GLN A 100 -1.43 -9.76 -11.43
CA GLN A 100 -2.20 -8.58 -11.06
C GLN A 100 -1.37 -7.78 -10.05
N PHE A 101 -0.81 -6.66 -10.51
CA PHE A 101 0.03 -5.79 -9.70
C PHE A 101 -0.53 -4.38 -9.72
N THR A 102 -0.87 -3.86 -8.55
CA THR A 102 -1.28 -2.47 -8.39
C THR A 102 -0.44 -1.83 -7.29
N ALA A 103 0.08 -0.64 -7.56
CA ALA A 103 0.83 0.13 -6.60
C ALA A 103 0.65 1.64 -6.84
N ALA A 104 0.73 2.41 -5.76
CA ALA A 104 0.64 3.85 -5.79
C ALA A 104 1.75 4.48 -4.94
N ALA A 105 2.25 5.63 -5.38
CA ALA A 105 3.21 6.44 -4.66
C ALA A 105 2.59 7.79 -4.29
N PHE A 106 2.63 8.11 -3.00
CA PHE A 106 1.98 9.27 -2.40
C PHE A 106 3.02 10.20 -1.76
N GLU A 107 2.97 11.49 -2.07
CA GLU A 107 3.78 12.51 -1.39
C GLU A 107 3.04 13.02 -0.17
N ILE A 108 3.48 12.60 1.01
CA ILE A 108 2.89 13.00 2.30
C ILE A 108 3.49 14.34 2.76
N THR A 109 4.79 14.52 2.49
CA THR A 109 5.51 15.78 2.72
C THR A 109 6.58 15.94 1.64
N GLN A 110 7.15 17.13 1.54
CA GLN A 110 8.31 17.40 0.66
C GLN A 110 9.56 16.53 0.96
N LYS A 111 9.56 15.61 1.93
CA LYS A 111 10.71 14.71 2.18
C LYS A 111 10.33 13.24 2.23
N ILE A 112 9.03 12.94 2.26
CA ILE A 112 8.52 11.59 2.55
C ILE A 112 7.54 11.18 1.48
N ILE A 113 7.82 10.03 0.88
CA ILE A 113 6.93 9.33 -0.04
C ILE A 113 6.45 8.05 0.65
N VAL A 114 5.17 7.73 0.49
CA VAL A 114 4.61 6.43 0.86
C VAL A 114 4.36 5.65 -0.42
N ILE A 115 4.82 4.41 -0.48
CA ILE A 115 4.47 3.46 -1.53
C ILE A 115 3.51 2.44 -0.95
N SER A 116 2.33 2.34 -1.55
CA SER A 116 1.30 1.36 -1.20
C SER A 116 1.20 0.29 -2.28
N TYR A 117 1.21 -0.97 -1.87
CA TYR A 117 1.01 -2.13 -2.74
C TYR A 117 -0.36 -2.75 -2.45
N ARG A 118 -1.13 -3.02 -3.50
CA ARG A 118 -2.41 -3.72 -3.41
C ARG A 118 -2.18 -5.21 -3.18
N GLY A 119 -2.95 -5.80 -2.26
CA GLY A 119 -3.08 -7.26 -2.14
C GLY A 119 -4.05 -7.85 -3.16
N THR A 120 -4.28 -9.15 -3.09
CA THR A 120 -5.26 -9.83 -3.96
C THR A 120 -6.68 -9.44 -3.56
N ASP A 121 -7.57 -9.28 -4.54
CA ASP A 121 -8.99 -8.97 -4.30
C ASP A 121 -9.75 -10.25 -3.95
N SER A 122 -10.56 -10.23 -2.89
CA SER A 122 -11.31 -11.37 -2.33
C SER A 122 -12.47 -11.88 -3.22
N SER A 123 -12.53 -11.48 -4.49
CA SER A 123 -13.45 -12.10 -5.45
C SER A 123 -13.11 -13.60 -5.59
N MET A 124 -14.11 -14.47 -5.49
CA MET A 124 -14.04 -15.95 -5.41
C MET A 124 -13.21 -16.68 -6.49
N ILE A 125 -12.59 -15.96 -7.42
CA ILE A 125 -11.59 -16.49 -8.36
C ILE A 125 -10.22 -16.58 -7.67
N GLY A 126 -9.92 -15.70 -6.71
CA GLY A 126 -8.68 -15.74 -5.92
C GLY A 126 -8.60 -16.91 -4.92
N TRP A 127 -9.73 -17.39 -4.41
CA TRP A 127 -9.74 -18.50 -3.43
C TRP A 127 -9.52 -19.89 -4.07
N ASN A 128 -10.01 -20.10 -5.29
CA ASN A 128 -9.72 -21.34 -6.03
C ASN A 128 -8.32 -21.33 -6.67
N GLU A 129 -7.71 -20.15 -6.86
CA GLU A 129 -6.30 -20.02 -7.23
C GLU A 129 -5.34 -20.06 -6.01
N ASP A 130 -5.79 -19.66 -4.81
CA ASP A 130 -4.98 -19.64 -3.58
C ASP A 130 -4.54 -21.04 -3.10
N MET A 131 -5.23 -22.11 -3.52
CA MET A 131 -4.78 -23.48 -3.25
C MET A 131 -3.64 -23.95 -4.18
N ASN A 132 -3.37 -23.22 -5.26
CA ASN A 132 -2.20 -23.38 -6.11
C ASN A 132 -1.31 -22.14 -6.00
N MET A 133 -0.79 -21.87 -4.79
CA MET A 133 0.36 -20.98 -4.58
C MET A 133 1.55 -21.45 -5.44
N ASN A 134 1.56 -21.05 -6.71
CA ASN A 134 2.71 -21.16 -7.57
C ASN A 134 3.74 -20.18 -7.00
N TYR A 135 4.64 -20.68 -6.15
CA TYR A 135 5.81 -19.97 -5.60
C TYR A 135 6.47 -19.02 -6.61
N ARG A 136 6.48 -19.41 -7.89
CA ARG A 136 6.99 -18.61 -9.02
C ARG A 136 6.24 -17.28 -9.23
N ALA A 137 4.92 -17.27 -9.14
CA ALA A 137 4.10 -16.06 -9.31
C ALA A 137 4.25 -15.09 -8.12
N GLU A 138 4.39 -15.63 -6.89
CA GLU A 138 4.68 -14.82 -5.71
C GLU A 138 6.05 -14.15 -5.80
N VAL A 139 7.09 -14.92 -6.15
CA VAL A 139 8.45 -14.41 -6.38
C VAL A 139 8.49 -13.40 -7.53
N TYR A 140 7.70 -13.61 -8.59
CA TYR A 140 7.58 -12.65 -9.67
C TYR A 140 6.95 -11.33 -9.20
N GLY A 141 5.83 -11.38 -8.48
CA GLY A 141 5.19 -10.18 -7.91
C GLY A 141 6.08 -9.40 -6.95
N GLN A 142 6.82 -10.12 -6.09
CA GLN A 142 7.85 -9.56 -5.20
C GLN A 142 8.96 -8.84 -5.98
N SER A 143 9.40 -9.41 -7.09
CA SER A 143 10.39 -8.80 -7.99
C SER A 143 9.83 -7.52 -8.65
N VAL A 144 8.58 -7.56 -9.13
CA VAL A 144 7.92 -6.37 -9.69
C VAL A 144 7.75 -5.26 -8.65
N ALA A 145 7.38 -5.60 -7.41
CA ALA A 145 7.28 -4.64 -6.31
C ALA A 145 8.63 -3.95 -6.00
N THR A 146 9.71 -4.72 -6.04
CA THR A 146 11.09 -4.26 -5.82
C THR A 146 11.52 -3.29 -6.93
N GLU A 147 11.27 -3.63 -8.20
CA GLU A 147 11.59 -2.76 -9.33
C GLU A 147 10.73 -1.50 -9.36
N TYR A 148 9.45 -1.59 -8.95
CA TYR A 148 8.60 -0.41 -8.75
C TYR A 148 9.22 0.54 -7.71
N PHE A 149 9.63 0.01 -6.55
CA PHE A 149 10.27 0.83 -5.51
C PHE A 149 11.54 1.50 -6.03
N LYS A 150 12.44 0.76 -6.68
CA LYS A 150 13.66 1.32 -7.28
C LYS A 150 13.35 2.43 -8.27
N THR A 151 12.34 2.26 -9.13
CA THR A 151 11.91 3.26 -10.11
C THR A 151 11.50 4.56 -9.43
N ILE A 152 10.65 4.49 -8.41
CA ILE A 152 10.21 5.66 -7.65
C ILE A 152 11.40 6.28 -6.89
N ALA A 153 12.24 5.46 -6.26
CA ALA A 153 13.39 5.94 -5.50
C ALA A 153 14.46 6.63 -6.35
N ASN A 154 14.66 6.17 -7.59
CA ASN A 154 15.57 6.80 -8.55
C ASN A 154 15.01 8.13 -9.07
N LYS A 155 13.69 8.23 -9.26
CA LYS A 155 13.03 9.48 -9.65
C LYS A 155 13.10 10.54 -8.56
N TYR A 156 13.19 10.13 -7.29
CA TYR A 156 13.17 11.02 -6.13
C TYR A 156 14.35 10.76 -5.17
N PRO A 157 15.60 11.07 -5.58
CA PRO A 157 16.82 10.65 -4.87
C PRO A 157 16.91 11.17 -3.42
N ASP A 158 16.40 12.36 -3.13
CA ASP A 158 16.48 12.99 -1.81
C ASP A 158 15.31 12.67 -0.87
N ARG A 159 14.43 11.75 -1.28
CA ARG A 159 13.25 11.36 -0.51
C ARG A 159 13.51 10.11 0.33
N ARG A 160 12.80 10.06 1.47
CA ARG A 160 12.68 8.88 2.33
C ARG A 160 11.33 8.19 2.11
N PHE A 161 11.25 6.91 2.43
CA PHE A 161 10.10 6.08 2.06
C PHE A 161 9.46 5.37 3.24
N TYR A 162 8.13 5.32 3.23
CA TYR A 162 7.40 4.23 3.86
C TYR A 162 6.96 3.27 2.75
N LEU A 163 7.12 1.98 2.99
CA LEU A 163 6.52 0.94 2.16
C LEU A 163 5.37 0.34 2.94
N LEU A 164 4.21 0.16 2.32
CA LEU A 164 3.07 -0.41 3.00
C LEU A 164 2.18 -1.23 2.07
N GLY A 165 1.35 -2.08 2.67
CA GLY A 165 0.31 -2.80 1.94
C GLY A 165 -0.52 -3.66 2.87
N HIS A 166 -1.69 -4.05 2.38
CA HIS A 166 -2.61 -4.97 3.04
C HIS A 166 -2.52 -6.36 2.42
N SER A 167 -2.69 -7.42 3.22
CA SER A 167 -2.63 -8.81 2.78
C SER A 167 -1.33 -9.09 2.00
N LYS A 168 -1.42 -9.65 0.78
CA LYS A 168 -0.28 -9.87 -0.13
C LYS A 168 0.56 -8.60 -0.40
N GLY A 169 -0.06 -7.41 -0.37
CA GLY A 169 0.65 -6.15 -0.53
C GLY A 169 1.62 -5.85 0.62
N GLY A 170 1.31 -6.31 1.84
CA GLY A 170 2.20 -6.20 3.00
C GLY A 170 3.47 -7.03 2.84
N ASN A 171 3.35 -8.23 2.28
CA ASN A 171 4.48 -9.08 1.90
C ASN A 171 5.35 -8.39 0.83
N PHE A 172 4.74 -7.81 -0.21
CA PHE A 172 5.48 -7.04 -1.23
C PHE A 172 6.26 -5.87 -0.64
N ALA A 173 5.67 -5.12 0.30
CA ALA A 173 6.32 -3.99 0.96
C ALA A 173 7.58 -4.42 1.74
N GLN A 174 7.47 -5.47 2.54
CA GLN A 174 8.59 -5.97 3.36
C GLN A 174 9.66 -6.66 2.50
N TYR A 175 9.24 -7.42 1.48
CA TYR A 175 10.17 -8.04 0.53
C TYR A 175 10.96 -6.98 -0.24
N ALA A 176 10.29 -5.98 -0.82
CA ALA A 176 10.93 -4.92 -1.61
C ALA A 176 11.99 -4.18 -0.79
N LEU A 177 11.75 -3.93 0.51
CA LEU A 177 12.76 -3.40 1.41
C LEU A 177 13.97 -4.34 1.53
N SER A 178 13.73 -5.63 1.77
CA SER A 178 14.82 -6.59 1.96
C SER A 178 15.68 -6.82 0.71
N ALA A 179 15.10 -6.66 -0.48
CA ALA A 179 15.70 -7.01 -1.76
C ALA A 179 16.48 -5.86 -2.44
N VAL A 180 16.37 -4.62 -1.95
CA VAL A 180 17.12 -3.46 -2.48
C VAL A 180 18.50 -3.31 -1.83
N SER A 181 19.35 -2.48 -2.44
CA SER A 181 20.70 -2.21 -1.93
C SER A 181 20.68 -1.57 -0.55
N PRO A 182 21.73 -1.75 0.27
CA PRO A 182 21.83 -1.15 1.61
C PRO A 182 21.56 0.36 1.66
N GLU A 183 22.04 1.10 0.64
CA GLU A 183 21.86 2.55 0.54
C GLU A 183 20.39 2.92 0.35
N LEU A 184 19.65 2.13 -0.45
CA LEU A 184 18.23 2.35 -0.63
C LEU A 184 17.42 1.88 0.59
N GLN A 185 17.84 0.79 1.26
CA GLN A 185 17.26 0.38 2.53
C GLN A 185 17.35 1.49 3.57
N ASP A 186 18.44 2.26 3.61
CA ASP A 186 18.65 3.36 4.57
C ASP A 186 17.67 4.52 4.39
N ARG A 187 17.20 4.71 3.15
CA ARG A 187 16.15 5.70 2.82
C ARG A 187 14.77 5.25 3.27
N VAL A 188 14.56 3.95 3.53
CA VAL A 188 13.29 3.44 4.08
C VAL A 188 13.21 3.71 5.58
N ILE A 189 12.09 4.32 5.99
CA ILE A 189 11.75 4.60 7.38
C ILE A 189 11.16 3.35 8.02
N LYS A 190 10.08 2.81 7.43
CA LYS A 190 9.44 1.56 7.84
C LYS A 190 8.77 0.85 6.66
N ALA A 191 8.67 -0.48 6.74
CA ALA A 191 7.81 -1.30 5.91
C ALA A 191 6.65 -1.85 6.76
N LEU A 192 5.42 -1.46 6.45
CA LEU A 192 4.22 -1.76 7.24
C LEU A 192 3.33 -2.77 6.51
N SER A 193 3.14 -3.94 7.11
CA SER A 193 2.24 -4.98 6.62
C SER A 193 0.96 -4.98 7.46
N PHE A 194 -0.20 -4.91 6.83
CA PHE A 194 -1.50 -5.03 7.50
C PHE A 194 -2.13 -6.36 7.09
N ASP A 195 -2.30 -7.28 8.04
CA ASP A 195 -2.84 -8.63 7.82
C ASP A 195 -2.12 -9.40 6.68
N GLY A 196 -0.82 -9.15 6.50
CA GLY A 196 -0.03 -9.80 5.45
C GLY A 196 0.59 -11.12 5.90
N PRO A 197 0.74 -12.10 4.99
CA PRO A 197 1.38 -13.37 5.30
C PRO A 197 2.87 -13.19 5.62
N GLY A 198 3.39 -14.08 6.47
CA GLY A 198 4.81 -14.15 6.80
C GLY A 198 5.69 -14.57 5.62
N PHE A 199 6.99 -14.74 5.88
CA PHE A 199 7.97 -15.13 4.87
C PHE A 199 8.50 -16.55 5.10
N PHE A 200 8.81 -17.24 4.00
CA PHE A 200 9.54 -18.52 4.06
C PHE A 200 10.97 -18.36 4.62
N HIS A 201 11.50 -19.44 5.18
CA HIS A 201 12.85 -19.51 5.79
C HIS A 201 13.96 -18.87 4.96
N GLN A 202 13.97 -19.13 3.66
CA GLN A 202 15.02 -18.67 2.76
C GLN A 202 15.02 -17.15 2.56
N VAL A 203 13.86 -16.50 2.70
CA VAL A 203 13.76 -15.04 2.55
C VAL A 203 14.21 -14.35 3.83
N TYR A 204 13.75 -14.81 4.99
CA TYR A 204 14.12 -14.14 6.25
C TYR A 204 15.57 -14.37 6.65
N THR A 205 16.22 -15.42 6.18
CA THR A 205 17.66 -15.68 6.42
C THR A 205 18.59 -14.88 5.51
N SER A 206 18.07 -14.17 4.51
CA SER A 206 18.90 -13.34 3.64
C SER A 206 19.52 -12.15 4.38
N ALA A 207 20.74 -11.75 3.97
CA ALA A 207 21.44 -10.64 4.59
C ALA A 207 20.64 -9.32 4.51
N GLY A 208 19.97 -9.08 3.38
CA GLY A 208 19.13 -7.90 3.18
C GLY A 208 17.92 -7.86 4.11
N PHE A 209 17.28 -9.02 4.36
CA PHE A 209 16.17 -9.12 5.30
C PHE A 209 16.63 -8.91 6.74
N GLN A 210 17.69 -9.61 7.17
CA GLN A 210 18.25 -9.45 8.52
C GLN A 210 18.67 -8.01 8.82
N ARG A 211 19.26 -7.31 7.84
CA ARG A 211 19.64 -5.89 7.96
C ARG A 211 18.42 -4.99 8.17
N SER A 212 17.30 -5.31 7.53
CA SER A 212 16.14 -4.42 7.45
C SER A 212 14.97 -4.82 8.36
N ILE A 213 15.06 -5.95 9.06
CA ILE A 213 13.99 -6.48 9.93
C ILE A 213 13.55 -5.48 11.00
N GLY A 214 14.47 -4.68 11.55
CA GLY A 214 14.13 -3.63 12.53
C GLY A 214 13.28 -2.48 11.99
N LYS A 215 13.10 -2.39 10.67
CA LYS A 215 12.22 -1.43 9.99
C LYS A 215 10.88 -2.05 9.58
N MET A 216 10.73 -3.37 9.69
CA MET A 216 9.51 -4.08 9.32
C MET A 216 8.55 -4.11 10.52
N LYS A 217 7.27 -3.85 10.27
CA LYS A 217 6.22 -4.01 11.28
C LYS A 217 4.98 -4.62 10.64
N THR A 218 4.44 -5.65 11.28
CA THR A 218 3.20 -6.30 10.88
C THR A 218 2.12 -5.98 11.91
N TYR A 219 0.94 -5.57 11.43
CA TYR A 219 -0.26 -5.37 12.24
C TYR A 219 -1.23 -6.50 11.90
N LEU A 220 -1.62 -7.28 12.91
CA LEU A 220 -2.59 -8.35 12.79
C LEU A 220 -3.88 -7.93 13.51
N PRO A 221 -5.07 -8.19 12.94
CA PRO A 221 -6.33 -8.12 13.66
C PRO A 221 -6.30 -9.01 14.91
N GLU A 222 -6.98 -8.62 16.00
CA GLU A 222 -7.06 -9.43 17.22
C GLU A 222 -7.62 -10.85 16.97
N SER A 223 -8.40 -11.03 15.89
CA SER A 223 -8.98 -12.30 15.47
C SER A 223 -8.21 -13.05 14.39
N SER A 224 -7.03 -12.57 13.97
CA SER A 224 -6.29 -13.20 12.86
C SER A 224 -5.56 -14.46 13.33
N VAL A 225 -5.86 -15.58 12.64
CA VAL A 225 -5.20 -16.88 12.82
C VAL A 225 -3.92 -16.96 11.96
N ILE A 226 -3.75 -16.04 11.00
CA ILE A 226 -2.65 -16.04 10.03
C ILE A 226 -1.56 -15.07 10.53
N GLY A 227 -0.39 -15.61 10.89
CA GLY A 227 0.76 -14.83 11.36
C GLY A 227 1.27 -15.14 12.78
N GLN A 228 0.80 -16.22 13.41
CA GLN A 228 1.27 -16.66 14.74
C GLN A 228 2.55 -17.53 14.74
N CYS A 229 3.33 -17.55 13.66
CA CYS A 229 4.57 -18.35 13.58
C CYS A 229 5.76 -17.51 13.10
#